data_AF-A0AA50U1A9-F1
#
_entry.id   AF-A0AA50U1A9-F1
#
_cell.length_a   1.000
_cell.length_b   1.000
_cell.length_c   1.000
_cell.angle_alpha   90.00
_cell.angle_beta   90.00
_cell.angle_gamma   90.00
#
_symmetry.space_group_name_H-M   'P 1'
#
loop_
_entity.id
_entity.type
_entity.pdbx_description
1 polymer ?
#
loop_
_entity_poly.entity_id
_entity_poly.type
_entity_poly.pdbx_seq_one_letter_code
_entity_poly.pdbx_strand_id
1 'polypeptide(L)'
;ECDEGYFNSYAHFGIHYDMLSDKVRTESYRDAIISNKDTVKDKIVLDLGCGTGILSMFSATAGAKKVYALDQSEVIYHAMDIIRENNLENNI
;
A
#
# COMPACT_ATOMS: atom_id res chain seq x y z
N GLU A 1 -0.31 14.98 20.06
CA GLU A 1 -1.33 14.49 21.01
C GLU A 1 -2.71 14.23 20.38
N CYS A 2 -3.22 15.04 19.43
CA CYS A 2 -4.54 14.79 18.83
C CYS A 2 -4.58 13.59 17.85
N ASP A 3 -3.50 13.32 17.12
CA ASP A 3 -3.52 12.33 16.03
C ASP A 3 -3.04 10.93 16.45
N GLU A 4 -2.46 10.80 17.64
CA GLU A 4 -1.83 9.56 18.11
C GLU A 4 -2.84 8.43 18.30
N GLY A 5 -4.03 8.75 18.82
CA GLY A 5 -5.15 7.80 18.94
C GLY A 5 -5.69 7.34 17.58
N TYR A 6 -5.70 8.23 16.58
CA TYR A 6 -6.11 7.90 15.21
C TYR A 6 -5.12 6.92 14.57
N PHE A 7 -3.82 7.20 14.62
CA PHE A 7 -2.82 6.29 14.04
C PHE A 7 -2.75 4.94 14.77
N ASN A 8 -2.92 4.93 16.10
CA ASN A 8 -3.00 3.68 16.86
C ASN A 8 -4.19 2.80 16.44
N SER A 9 -5.31 3.39 16.02
CA SER A 9 -6.44 2.60 15.51
C SER A 9 -6.10 1.86 14.21
N TYR A 10 -5.22 2.43 13.38
CA TYR A 10 -4.69 1.79 12.17
C TYR A 10 -3.50 0.86 12.41
N ALA A 11 -2.94 0.82 13.62
CA ALA A 11 -1.92 -0.17 13.96
C ALA A 11 -2.51 -1.58 14.15
N HIS A 12 -3.84 -1.71 14.30
CA HIS A 12 -4.50 -3.00 14.53
C HIS A 12 -4.90 -3.71 13.23
N PHE A 13 -4.64 -5.02 13.16
CA PHE A 13 -4.96 -5.85 11.99
C PHE A 13 -6.44 -5.88 11.60
N GLY A 14 -7.37 -5.68 12.55
CA GLY A 14 -8.81 -5.76 12.30
C GLY A 14 -9.27 -4.78 11.23
N ILE A 15 -8.85 -3.52 11.30
CA ILE A 15 -9.28 -2.50 10.33
C ILE A 15 -8.70 -2.76 8.94
N HIS A 16 -7.46 -3.25 8.85
CA HIS A 16 -6.83 -3.61 7.57
C HIS A 16 -7.49 -4.84 6.95
N TYR A 17 -7.90 -5.82 7.77
CA TYR A 17 -8.68 -6.96 7.31
C TYR A 17 -10.02 -6.54 6.72
N ASP A 18 -10.76 -5.64 7.39
CA ASP A 18 -12.03 -5.12 6.88
C ASP A 18 -11.83 -4.35 5.57
N MET A 19 -10.81 -3.49 5.51
CA MET A 19 -10.47 -2.75 4.28
C MET A 19 -10.08 -3.68 3.13
N LEU A 20 -9.28 -4.71 3.36
CA LEU A 20 -8.87 -5.67 2.33
C LEU A 20 -10.02 -6.60 1.91
N SER A 21 -10.93 -6.92 2.83
CA SER A 21 -12.12 -7.72 2.57
C SER A 21 -13.18 -6.96 1.78
N ASP A 22 -13.15 -5.61 1.81
CA ASP A 22 -13.92 -4.78 0.90
C ASP A 22 -13.38 -4.92 -0.53
N LYS A 23 -14.01 -5.83 -1.27
CA LYS A 23 -13.67 -6.14 -2.65
C LYS A 23 -13.89 -4.96 -3.59
N VAL A 24 -15.01 -4.24 -3.44
CA VAL A 24 -15.33 -3.11 -4.33
C VAL A 24 -14.26 -2.04 -4.19
N ARG A 25 -13.89 -1.70 -2.95
CA ARG A 25 -12.80 -0.75 -2.66
C ARG A 25 -11.48 -1.23 -3.26
N THR A 26 -11.04 -2.44 -2.90
CA THR A 26 -9.70 -2.93 -3.24
C THR A 26 -9.54 -3.15 -4.76
N GLU A 27 -10.55 -3.70 -5.43
CA GLU A 27 -10.51 -3.91 -6.88
C GLU A 27 -10.61 -2.60 -7.66
N SER A 28 -11.38 -1.61 -7.18
CA SER A 28 -11.44 -0.31 -7.84
C SER A 28 -10.06 0.37 -7.90
N TYR A 29 -9.29 0.33 -6.80
CA TYR A 29 -7.93 0.85 -6.79
C TYR A 29 -7.00 0.06 -7.71
N ARG A 30 -7.03 -1.28 -7.63
CA ARG A 30 -6.25 -2.17 -8.51
C ARG A 30 -6.51 -1.83 -9.97
N ASP A 31 -7.78 -1.81 -10.36
CA ASP A 31 -8.19 -1.65 -11.75
C ASP A 31 -7.87 -0.24 -12.25
N ALA A 32 -8.00 0.80 -11.41
CA ALA A 32 -7.58 2.15 -11.76
C ALA A 32 -6.07 2.24 -12.05
N ILE A 33 -5.22 1.62 -11.22
CA ILE A 33 -3.76 1.63 -11.42
C ILE A 33 -3.39 0.81 -12.67
N ILE A 34 -3.90 -0.42 -12.77
CA ILE A 34 -3.53 -1.34 -13.86
C ILE A 34 -4.05 -0.87 -15.22
N SER A 35 -5.28 -0.35 -15.27
CA SER A 35 -5.85 0.19 -16.52
C SER A 35 -5.13 1.45 -17.01
N ASN A 36 -4.49 2.18 -16.10
CA ASN A 36 -3.68 3.36 -16.40
C ASN A 36 -2.17 3.09 -16.23
N LYS A 37 -1.71 1.84 -16.44
CA LYS A 37 -0.31 1.45 -16.19
C LYS A 37 0.72 2.37 -16.85
N ASP A 38 0.42 2.92 -18.02
CA ASP A 38 1.35 3.80 -18.75
C ASP A 38 1.61 5.12 -18.02
N THR A 39 0.73 5.51 -17.10
CA THR A 39 0.91 6.69 -16.23
C THR A 39 1.87 6.44 -15.06
N VAL A 40 2.03 5.18 -14.63
CA VAL A 40 2.89 4.76 -13.51
C VAL A 40 4.17 4.07 -13.96
N LYS A 41 4.18 3.46 -15.15
CA LYS A 41 5.32 2.73 -15.68
C LYS A 41 6.57 3.60 -15.77
N ASP A 42 7.69 3.08 -15.27
CA ASP A 42 9.00 3.74 -15.20
C ASP A 42 8.99 5.04 -14.37
N LYS A 43 7.92 5.32 -13.61
CA LYS A 43 7.79 6.49 -12.72
C LYS A 43 8.10 6.15 -11.28
N ILE A 44 8.35 7.20 -10.50
CA ILE A 44 8.40 7.11 -9.04
C ILE A 44 7.00 7.38 -8.51
N VAL A 45 6.48 6.50 -7.66
CA VAL A 45 5.15 6.60 -7.06
C VAL A 45 5.28 6.83 -5.54
N LEU A 46 4.36 7.57 -4.95
CA LEU A 46 4.26 7.79 -3.52
C LEU A 46 2.89 7.26 -3.04
N ASP A 47 2.91 6.33 -2.10
CA ASP A 47 1.72 5.77 -1.44
C ASP A 47 1.66 6.32 0.00
N LEU A 48 0.71 7.22 0.26
CA LEU A 48 0.54 7.91 1.54
C LEU A 48 -0.54 7.21 2.37
N GLY A 49 -0.16 6.69 3.54
CA GLY A 49 -1.04 5.84 4.34
C GLY A 49 -1.14 4.44 3.73
N CYS A 50 0.01 3.84 3.43
CA CYS A 50 0.06 2.59 2.66
C CYS A 50 -0.58 1.40 3.38
N GLY A 51 -0.78 1.49 4.70
CA GLY A 51 -1.28 0.39 5.52
C GLY A 51 -0.41 -0.85 5.31
N THR A 52 -1.02 -1.95 4.88
CA THR A 52 -0.33 -3.21 4.57
C THR A 52 0.45 -3.22 3.24
N GLY A 53 0.47 -2.11 2.51
CA GLY A 53 1.26 -1.95 1.27
C GLY A 53 0.60 -2.48 0.00
N ILE A 54 -0.68 -2.85 0.03
CA ILE A 54 -1.36 -3.46 -1.12
C ILE A 54 -1.39 -2.55 -2.37
N LEU A 55 -1.61 -1.25 -2.20
CA LEU A 55 -1.62 -0.29 -3.32
C LEU A 55 -0.22 -0.03 -3.87
N SER A 56 0.78 -0.02 -2.99
CA SER A 56 2.18 0.01 -3.38
C SER A 56 2.55 -1.19 -4.24
N MET A 57 2.11 -2.40 -3.87
CA MET A 57 2.35 -3.62 -4.65
C MET A 57 1.63 -3.60 -6.01
N PHE A 58 0.41 -3.06 -6.10
CA PHE A 58 -0.24 -2.84 -7.40
C PHE A 58 0.55 -1.87 -8.28
N SER A 59 1.06 -0.78 -7.72
CA SER A 59 1.87 0.19 -8.44
C SER A 59 3.19 -0.41 -8.93
N ALA A 60 3.87 -1.19 -8.09
CA ALA A 60 5.08 -1.92 -8.47
C ALA A 60 4.81 -2.92 -9.61
N THR A 61 3.73 -3.70 -9.49
CA THR A 61 3.31 -4.67 -10.52
C THR A 61 2.91 -3.98 -11.84
N ALA A 62 2.37 -2.77 -11.78
CA ALA A 62 2.08 -1.95 -12.95
C ALA A 62 3.34 -1.38 -13.66
N GLY A 63 4.54 -1.63 -13.11
CA GLY A 63 5.81 -1.24 -13.69
C GLY A 63 6.39 0.06 -13.13
N ALA A 64 5.94 0.52 -11.96
CA ALA A 64 6.59 1.65 -11.30
C ALA A 64 8.09 1.36 -11.08
N LYS A 65 8.93 2.37 -11.33
CA LYS A 65 10.38 2.27 -11.14
C LYS A 65 10.76 2.13 -9.67
N LYS A 66 10.08 2.90 -8.81
CA LYS A 66 10.23 2.87 -7.35
C LYS A 66 8.93 3.35 -6.72
N VAL A 67 8.49 2.72 -5.63
CA VAL A 67 7.33 3.17 -4.86
C VAL A 67 7.79 3.53 -3.46
N TYR A 68 7.56 4.75 -3.02
CA TYR A 68 7.76 5.13 -1.62
C TYR A 68 6.45 4.90 -0.88
N ALA A 69 6.42 3.89 -0.02
CA ALA A 69 5.27 3.57 0.83
C ALA A 69 5.48 4.18 2.22
N LEU A 70 4.60 5.09 2.62
CA LEU A 70 4.67 5.78 3.91
C LEU A 70 3.43 5.45 4.74
N ASP A 71 3.64 5.06 5.99
CA ASP A 71 2.58 4.96 6.99
C ASP A 71 3.13 5.40 8.34
N GLN A 72 2.31 6.10 9.11
CA GLN A 72 2.69 6.63 10.42
C GLN A 72 2.43 5.59 11.53
N SER A 73 1.61 4.58 11.28
CA SER A 73 1.28 3.53 12.24
C SER A 73 2.26 2.36 12.17
N GLU A 74 2.34 1.60 13.26
CA GLU A 74 3.23 0.44 13.39
C GLU A 74 2.93 -0.69 12.37
N VAL A 75 1.79 -0.61 11.65
CA VAL A 75 1.49 -1.54 10.54
C VAL A 75 2.57 -1.51 9.44
N ILE A 76 3.34 -0.42 9.35
CA ILE A 76 4.42 -0.28 8.37
C ILE A 76 5.44 -1.43 8.46
N TYR A 77 5.71 -1.95 9.66
CA TYR A 77 6.64 -3.08 9.83
C TYR A 77 6.08 -4.36 9.22
N HIS A 78 4.76 -4.58 9.35
CA HIS A 78 4.10 -5.69 8.67
C HIS A 78 4.04 -5.49 7.15
N ALA A 79 3.85 -4.26 6.68
CA ALA A 79 3.93 -3.95 5.25
C ALA A 79 5.30 -4.30 4.69
N MET A 80 6.40 -3.98 5.40
CA MET A 80 7.75 -4.36 4.99
C MET A 80 7.92 -5.88 4.86
N ASP A 81 7.37 -6.66 5.79
CA ASP A 81 7.44 -8.12 5.72
C ASP A 81 6.62 -8.68 4.57
N ILE A 82 5.39 -8.19 4.36
CA ILE A 82 4.54 -8.54 3.21
C ILE A 82 5.25 -8.25 1.89
N ILE A 83 5.88 -7.07 1.77
CA ILE A 83 6.61 -6.66 0.56
C ILE A 83 7.79 -7.61 0.29
N ARG A 84 8.55 -7.99 1.33
CA ARG A 84 9.67 -8.95 1.21
C ARG A 84 9.19 -10.34 0.81
N GLU A 85 8.09 -10.83 1.41
CA GLU A 85 7.50 -12.12 1.06
C GLU A 85 7.03 -12.18 -0.40
N ASN A 86 6.67 -11.03 -0.98
CA ASN A 86 6.30 -10.89 -2.38
C ASN A 86 7.49 -10.57 -3.31
N ASN A 87 8.73 -10.53 -2.80
CA ASN A 87 9.95 -10.20 -3.54
C ASN A 87 9.92 -8.80 -4.21
N LEU A 88 9.30 -7.82 -3.56
CA LEU A 88 9.14 -6.45 -4.05
C LEU A 88 9.98 -5.42 -3.29
N GLU A 89 10.83 -5.83 -2.36
CA GLU A 89 11.62 -4.97 -1.49
C GLU A 89 12.63 -4.07 -2.22
N ASN A 90 13.03 -4.46 -3.44
CA ASN A 90 13.88 -3.63 -4.29
C ASN A 90 13.05 -2.55 -5.02
N ASN A 91 11.77 -2.80 -5.26
CA ASN A 91 10.85 -1.93 -5.99
C ASN A 91 10.09 -0.95 -5.09
N ILE A 92 9.85 -1.30 -3.83
CA ILE A 92 9.07 -0.52 -2.87
C ILE A 92 10.01 -0.11 -1.74
#